data_AF-A0A3D2GNL5-F1
#
_entry.id   AF-A0A3D2GNL5-F1
#
_cell.length_a   1.000
_cell.length_b   1.000
_cell.length_c   1.000
_cell.angle_alpha   90.00
_cell.angle_beta   90.00
_cell.angle_gamma   90.00
#
_symmetry.space_group_name_H-M   'P 1'
#
loop_
_entity.id
_entity.type
_entity.pdbx_description
1 polymer ?
#
loop_
_entity_poly.entity_id
_entity_poly.type
_entity_poly.pdbx_seq_one_letter_code
_entity_poly.pdbx_strand_id
1 'polypeptide(L)'
;EDGAPDREAARAALTRQLRRPWTEVSELPPYLQAIVAGFVLRGNKKGKECEELFTRLARGASAHGSGDRALKRDATLTKLVMKTLKDPKLMAEPNKVARQHGWVETAMAALLDWARINGGVLASADFLWLKLDDRAMWYVLNSVGRPTCLIEASGAIAHWRAEVVTRRPMPEPDVDEAVFGLEEYLAG
;
A
#
# COMPACT_ATOMS: atom_id res chain seq x y z
N GLU A 1 -14.64 -36.91 -2.35
CA GLU A 1 -14.00 -35.76 -2.99
C GLU A 1 -13.08 -35.16 -1.96
N ASP A 2 -11.77 -35.32 -2.15
CA ASP A 2 -10.77 -34.77 -1.24
C ASP A 2 -10.91 -33.25 -1.26
N GLY A 3 -11.18 -32.63 -0.10
CA GLY A 3 -11.45 -31.20 0.06
C GLY A 3 -10.27 -30.27 -0.24
N ALA A 4 -9.34 -30.68 -1.10
CA ALA A 4 -8.23 -29.88 -1.55
C ALA A 4 -8.72 -28.76 -2.50
N PRO A 5 -8.26 -27.52 -2.32
CA PRO A 5 -8.64 -26.42 -3.20
C PRO A 5 -8.11 -26.66 -4.63
N ASP A 6 -8.89 -26.24 -5.63
CA ASP A 6 -8.39 -26.13 -7.00
C ASP A 6 -7.25 -25.09 -7.02
N ARG A 7 -6.03 -25.60 -7.18
CA ARG A 7 -4.79 -24.82 -7.12
C ARG A 7 -4.72 -23.77 -8.22
N GLU A 8 -5.23 -24.08 -9.41
CA GLU A 8 -5.20 -23.14 -10.54
C GLU A 8 -6.22 -22.02 -10.31
N ALA A 9 -7.43 -22.37 -9.86
CA ALA A 9 -8.44 -21.38 -9.49
C ALA A 9 -7.96 -20.48 -8.33
N ALA A 10 -7.30 -21.06 -7.32
CA ALA A 10 -6.73 -20.32 -6.19
C ALA A 10 -5.64 -19.34 -6.68
N ARG A 11 -4.68 -19.81 -7.48
CA ARG A 11 -3.65 -18.96 -8.09
C ARG A 11 -4.26 -17.81 -8.88
N ALA A 12 -5.26 -18.09 -9.73
CA ALA A 12 -5.92 -17.07 -10.53
C ALA A 12 -6.64 -16.02 -9.65
N ALA A 13 -7.31 -16.46 -8.58
CA ALA A 13 -7.97 -15.55 -7.63
C ALA A 13 -6.97 -14.66 -6.87
N LEU A 14 -5.88 -15.25 -6.38
CA LEU A 14 -4.83 -14.52 -5.66
C LEU A 14 -4.07 -13.55 -6.57
N THR A 15 -3.84 -13.94 -7.82
CA THR A 15 -3.22 -13.07 -8.84
C THR A 15 -4.03 -11.80 -9.08
N ARG A 16 -5.37 -11.88 -9.07
CA ARG A 16 -6.26 -10.71 -9.25
C ARG A 16 -6.15 -9.67 -8.12
N GLN A 17 -5.50 -10.00 -7.01
CA GLN A 17 -5.23 -9.04 -5.94
C GLN A 17 -4.13 -8.03 -6.30
N LEU A 18 -3.30 -8.35 -7.31
CA LEU A 18 -2.39 -7.42 -7.96
C LEU A 18 -3.15 -6.73 -9.10
N ARG A 19 -3.58 -5.49 -8.87
CA ARG A 19 -4.62 -4.86 -9.71
C ARG A 19 -4.04 -3.93 -10.76
N ARG A 20 -2.97 -3.21 -10.43
CA ARG A 20 -2.37 -2.20 -11.31
C ARG A 20 -0.85 -2.29 -11.30
N PRO A 21 -0.19 -2.32 -12.47
CA PRO A 21 1.26 -2.18 -12.54
C PRO A 21 1.73 -0.85 -11.96
N TRP A 22 2.86 -0.85 -11.26
CA TRP A 22 3.50 0.37 -10.80
C TRP A 22 4.23 1.07 -11.94
N THR A 23 4.10 2.39 -12.01
CA THR A 23 4.85 3.24 -12.94
C THR A 23 5.56 4.34 -12.16
N GLU A 24 4.78 5.26 -11.61
CA GLU A 24 5.24 6.37 -10.80
C GLU A 24 4.13 6.89 -9.88
N VAL A 25 4.50 7.71 -8.89
CA VAL A 25 3.56 8.26 -7.92
C VAL A 25 2.50 9.15 -8.58
N SER A 26 2.86 9.91 -9.63
CA SER A 26 1.95 10.86 -10.26
C SER A 26 0.75 10.20 -10.97
N GLU A 27 0.88 8.92 -11.35
CA GLU A 27 -0.13 8.11 -12.01
C GLU A 27 -1.10 7.40 -11.04
N LEU A 28 -0.85 7.54 -9.73
CA LEU A 28 -1.74 7.00 -8.71
C LEU A 28 -3.03 7.85 -8.60
N PRO A 29 -4.16 7.26 -8.18
CA PRO A 29 -5.30 8.03 -7.70
C PRO A 29 -4.89 9.08 -6.64
N PRO A 30 -5.52 10.28 -6.61
CA PRO A 30 -5.10 11.36 -5.73
C PRO A 30 -5.04 10.97 -4.25
N TYR A 31 -6.00 10.17 -3.77
CA TYR A 31 -5.99 9.66 -2.39
C TYR A 31 -4.78 8.79 -2.08
N LEU A 32 -4.29 7.98 -3.04
CA LEU A 32 -3.05 7.20 -2.87
C LEU A 32 -1.82 8.10 -2.93
N GLN A 33 -1.81 9.12 -3.79
CA GLN A 33 -0.73 10.12 -3.79
C GLN A 33 -0.60 10.82 -2.43
N ALA A 34 -1.73 11.15 -1.80
CA ALA A 34 -1.74 11.75 -0.46
C ALA A 34 -1.21 10.79 0.61
N ILE A 35 -1.56 9.50 0.54
CA ILE A 35 -1.00 8.48 1.44
C ILE A 35 0.51 8.34 1.24
N VAL A 36 0.99 8.28 -0.02
CA VAL A 36 2.43 8.27 -0.33
C VAL A 36 3.12 9.50 0.24
N ALA A 37 2.54 10.70 0.09
CA ALA A 37 3.09 11.91 0.70
C ALA A 37 3.19 11.79 2.23
N GLY A 38 2.19 11.21 2.90
CA GLY A 38 2.27 10.90 4.32
C GLY A 38 3.41 9.94 4.67
N PHE A 39 3.61 8.88 3.88
CA PHE A 39 4.71 7.93 4.06
C PHE A 39 6.07 8.61 3.90
N VAL A 40 6.21 9.44 2.86
CA VAL A 40 7.42 10.23 2.57
C VAL A 40 7.74 11.17 3.73
N LEU A 41 6.76 11.89 4.26
CA LEU A 41 6.95 12.77 5.42
C LEU A 41 7.38 11.97 6.65
N ARG A 42 6.72 10.84 6.94
CA ARG A 42 7.10 9.98 8.07
C ARG A 42 8.54 9.49 7.93
N GLY A 43 8.90 8.85 6.83
CA GLY A 43 10.24 8.28 6.64
C GLY A 43 11.36 9.33 6.64
N ASN A 44 11.07 10.57 6.23
CA ASN A 44 12.00 11.71 6.35
C ASN A 44 11.94 12.42 7.72
N LYS A 45 11.37 11.79 8.75
CA LYS A 45 11.28 12.29 10.14
C LYS A 45 10.54 13.64 10.26
N LYS A 46 9.65 13.93 9.32
CA LYS A 46 8.75 15.09 9.31
C LYS A 46 7.42 14.77 9.99
N GLY A 47 7.51 14.37 11.26
CA GLY A 47 6.38 13.81 12.01
C GLY A 47 5.19 14.76 12.14
N LYS A 48 5.45 16.06 12.36
CA LYS A 48 4.39 17.08 12.49
C LYS A 48 3.64 17.29 11.19
N GLU A 49 4.36 17.43 10.06
CA GLU A 49 3.72 17.58 8.76
C GLU A 49 2.96 16.30 8.34
N CYS A 50 3.48 15.12 8.69
CA CYS A 50 2.81 13.84 8.48
C CYS A 50 1.49 13.75 9.25
N GLU A 51 1.49 14.13 10.54
CA GLU A 51 0.30 14.13 11.38
C GLU A 51 -0.75 15.14 10.89
N GLU A 52 -0.31 16.34 10.49
CA GLU A 52 -1.20 17.33 9.87
C GLU A 52 -1.86 16.77 8.62
N LEU A 53 -1.08 16.16 7.71
CA LEU A 53 -1.58 15.59 6.47
C LEU A 53 -2.64 14.53 6.73
N PHE A 54 -2.34 13.51 7.54
CA PHE A 54 -3.28 12.42 7.81
C PHE A 54 -4.51 12.90 8.58
N THR A 55 -4.36 13.83 9.53
CA THR A 55 -5.49 14.41 10.27
C THR A 55 -6.45 15.15 9.34
N ARG A 56 -5.93 15.98 8.43
CA ARG A 56 -6.76 16.72 7.46
C ARG A 56 -7.43 15.78 6.48
N LEU A 57 -6.67 14.82 5.96
CA LEU A 57 -7.19 13.83 5.02
C LEU A 57 -8.29 12.98 5.67
N ALA A 58 -8.10 12.49 6.89
CA ALA A 58 -9.10 11.71 7.61
C ALA A 58 -10.35 12.54 7.94
N ARG A 59 -10.20 13.78 8.42
CA ARG A 59 -11.34 14.67 8.69
C ARG A 59 -12.14 14.96 7.42
N GLY A 60 -11.46 15.29 6.32
CA GLY A 60 -12.13 15.55 5.04
C GLY A 60 -12.78 14.30 4.45
N ALA A 61 -12.13 13.14 4.56
CA ALA A 61 -12.68 11.88 4.07
C ALA A 61 -13.94 11.49 4.86
N SER A 62 -13.96 11.68 6.18
CA SER A 62 -15.16 11.49 7.00
C SER A 62 -16.27 12.49 6.66
N ALA A 63 -15.93 13.77 6.44
CA ALA A 63 -16.91 14.81 6.14
C ALA A 63 -17.51 14.72 4.73
N HIS A 64 -16.77 14.13 3.78
CA HIS A 64 -17.15 14.11 2.37
C HIS A 64 -17.30 12.70 1.80
N GLY A 65 -17.00 11.65 2.55
CA GLY A 65 -17.14 10.24 2.18
C GLY A 65 -16.10 9.72 1.17
N SER A 66 -14.99 10.43 0.97
CA SER A 66 -13.81 9.91 0.23
C SER A 66 -12.58 10.80 0.40
N GLY A 67 -11.38 10.22 0.35
CA GLY A 67 -10.10 10.94 0.36
C GLY A 67 -9.92 11.85 -0.85
N ASP A 68 -10.40 11.45 -2.03
CA ASP A 68 -10.35 12.31 -3.22
C ASP A 68 -11.21 13.58 -3.06
N ARG A 69 -12.40 13.45 -2.48
CA ARG A 69 -13.23 14.64 -2.19
C ARG A 69 -12.63 15.48 -1.06
N ALA A 70 -11.94 14.86 -0.09
CA ALA A 70 -11.19 15.59 0.93
C ALA A 70 -10.10 16.48 0.31
N LEU A 71 -9.29 15.92 -0.59
CA LEU A 71 -8.24 16.67 -1.31
C LEU A 71 -8.84 17.83 -2.12
N LYS A 72 -9.89 17.58 -2.89
CA LYS A 72 -10.56 18.61 -3.70
C LYS A 72 -11.12 19.78 -2.89
N ARG A 73 -11.47 19.55 -1.62
CA ARG A 73 -12.07 20.57 -0.73
C ARG A 73 -11.07 21.24 0.21
N ASP A 74 -9.86 20.70 0.32
CA ASP A 74 -8.79 21.26 1.15
C ASP A 74 -7.58 21.63 0.29
N ALA A 75 -7.53 22.91 -0.12
CA ALA A 75 -6.44 23.45 -0.94
C ALA A 75 -5.09 23.42 -0.22
N THR A 76 -5.06 23.55 1.11
CA THR A 76 -3.80 23.53 1.87
C THR A 76 -3.29 22.10 2.01
N LEU A 77 -4.16 21.12 2.22
CA LEU A 77 -3.80 19.69 2.16
C LEU A 77 -3.24 19.34 0.78
N THR A 78 -3.94 19.73 -0.30
CA THR A 78 -3.47 19.51 -1.67
C THR A 78 -2.10 20.15 -1.91
N LYS A 79 -1.89 21.39 -1.43
CA LYS A 79 -0.59 22.06 -1.53
C LYS A 79 0.50 21.32 -0.75
N LEU A 80 0.20 20.79 0.43
CA LEU A 80 1.15 20.01 1.23
C LEU A 80 1.53 18.70 0.53
N VAL A 81 0.56 17.97 -0.01
CA VAL A 81 0.79 16.74 -0.80
C VAL A 81 1.69 17.06 -2.00
N MET A 82 1.30 18.04 -2.82
CA MET A 82 2.06 18.40 -4.03
C MET A 82 3.47 18.91 -3.71
N LYS A 83 3.63 19.70 -2.64
CA LYS A 83 4.95 20.17 -2.20
C LYS A 83 5.85 19.00 -1.80
N THR A 84 5.30 18.03 -1.06
CA THR A 84 6.02 16.84 -0.60
C THR A 84 6.48 15.99 -1.78
N LEU A 85 5.56 15.67 -2.69
CA LEU A 85 5.84 14.80 -3.83
C LEU A 85 6.74 15.44 -4.90
N LYS A 86 6.77 16.77 -4.98
CA LYS A 86 7.67 17.51 -5.89
C LYS A 86 9.06 17.78 -5.32
N ASP A 87 9.29 17.55 -4.03
CA ASP A 87 10.60 17.77 -3.42
C ASP A 87 11.55 16.60 -3.76
N PRO A 88 12.59 16.82 -4.59
CA PRO A 88 13.49 15.74 -5.00
C PRO A 88 14.28 15.13 -3.84
N LYS A 89 14.53 15.91 -2.77
CA LYS A 89 15.27 15.42 -1.60
C LYS A 89 14.41 14.47 -0.80
N LEU A 90 13.14 14.80 -0.59
CA LEU A 90 12.21 13.93 0.15
C LEU A 90 11.89 12.66 -0.64
N MET A 91 11.80 12.76 -1.97
CA MET A 91 11.40 11.65 -2.85
C MET A 91 12.56 10.77 -3.33
N ALA A 92 13.82 11.13 -3.08
CA ALA A 92 14.98 10.38 -3.57
C ALA A 92 14.96 8.90 -3.16
N GLU A 93 14.83 8.62 -1.86
CA GLU A 93 14.77 7.24 -1.34
C GLU A 93 13.42 6.56 -1.60
N PRO A 94 12.25 7.20 -1.36
CA PRO A 94 10.95 6.63 -1.71
C PRO A 94 10.84 6.16 -3.16
N ASN A 95 11.35 6.94 -4.12
CA ASN A 95 11.34 6.54 -5.52
C ASN A 95 12.23 5.32 -5.79
N LYS A 96 13.38 5.19 -5.11
CA LYS A 96 14.23 3.99 -5.23
C LYS A 96 13.52 2.76 -4.67
N VAL A 97 12.85 2.90 -3.52
CA VAL A 97 12.07 1.82 -2.91
C VAL A 97 10.95 1.38 -3.83
N ALA A 98 10.09 2.31 -4.27
CA ALA A 98 8.94 1.97 -5.09
C ALA A 98 9.30 1.37 -6.45
N ARG A 99 10.44 1.76 -7.05
CA ARG A 99 10.94 1.20 -8.33
C ARG A 99 11.42 -0.25 -8.22
N GLN A 100 11.57 -0.80 -7.03
CA GLN A 100 11.87 -2.23 -6.83
C GLN A 100 10.62 -3.11 -6.91
N HIS A 101 9.45 -2.52 -7.17
CA HIS A 101 8.16 -3.18 -7.14
C HIS A 101 7.39 -2.94 -8.44
N GLY A 102 6.84 -4.02 -8.99
CA GLY A 102 6.16 -4.06 -10.28
C GLY A 102 4.68 -3.70 -10.21
N TRP A 103 4.09 -3.66 -9.01
CA TRP A 103 2.66 -3.45 -8.81
C TRP A 103 2.39 -2.36 -7.78
N VAL A 104 1.26 -1.67 -7.91
CA VAL A 104 0.85 -0.60 -6.98
C VAL A 104 0.69 -1.15 -5.57
N GLU A 105 0.10 -2.33 -5.42
CA GLU A 105 -0.06 -2.98 -4.12
C GLU A 105 1.29 -3.24 -3.42
N THR A 106 2.28 -3.73 -4.16
CA THR A 106 3.60 -4.07 -3.60
C THR A 106 4.46 -2.84 -3.35
N ALA A 107 4.41 -1.85 -4.25
CA ALA A 107 5.08 -0.56 -4.05
C ALA A 107 4.51 0.21 -2.84
N MET A 108 3.19 0.22 -2.66
CA MET A 108 2.55 0.84 -1.50
C MET A 108 2.91 0.13 -0.19
N ALA A 109 3.00 -1.21 -0.20
CA ALA A 109 3.47 -1.99 0.95
C ALA A 109 4.92 -1.64 1.31
N ALA A 110 5.81 -1.58 0.32
CA ALA A 110 7.21 -1.24 0.50
C ALA A 110 7.43 0.20 0.99
N LEU A 111 6.66 1.16 0.49
CA LEU A 111 6.72 2.56 0.94
C LEU A 111 6.26 2.70 2.39
N LEU A 112 5.22 1.96 2.81
CA LEU A 112 4.78 1.93 4.20
C LEU A 112 5.85 1.32 5.12
N ASP A 113 6.45 0.20 4.71
CA ASP A 113 7.50 -0.46 5.47
C ASP A 113 8.73 0.45 5.62
N TRP A 114 9.18 1.06 4.51
CA TRP A 114 10.24 2.06 4.51
C TRP A 114 9.94 3.24 5.44
N ALA A 115 8.71 3.76 5.42
CA ALA A 115 8.30 4.87 6.28
C ALA A 115 8.38 4.49 7.77
N ARG A 116 7.97 3.26 8.11
CA ARG A 116 8.03 2.74 9.48
C ARG A 116 9.46 2.53 9.96
N ILE A 117 10.32 1.95 9.13
CA ILE A 117 11.73 1.72 9.44
C ILE A 117 12.48 3.03 9.71
N ASN A 118 12.23 4.08 8.90
CA ASN A 118 13.01 5.32 8.99
C ASN A 118 12.41 6.38 9.92
N GLY A 119 11.08 6.38 10.06
CA GLY A 119 10.33 7.46 10.71
C GLY A 119 9.60 7.09 12.00
N GLY A 120 9.56 5.80 12.33
CA GLY A 120 8.81 5.28 13.47
C GLY A 120 7.34 5.00 13.14
N VAL A 121 6.48 5.02 14.16
CA VAL A 121 5.09 4.54 14.07
C VAL A 121 4.30 5.28 12.99
N LEU A 122 3.69 4.50 12.10
CA LEU A 122 2.67 4.91 11.13
C LEU A 122 1.56 3.86 11.16
N ALA A 123 0.49 4.16 11.88
CA ALA A 123 -0.57 3.20 12.15
C ALA A 123 -1.59 3.22 11.02
N SER A 124 -2.18 2.07 10.71
CA SER A 124 -3.31 2.03 9.77
C SER A 124 -4.50 2.88 10.25
N ALA A 125 -4.57 3.19 11.54
CA ALA A 125 -5.54 4.11 12.13
C ALA A 125 -5.54 5.50 11.45
N ASP A 126 -4.38 5.97 10.96
CA ASP A 126 -4.22 7.29 10.32
C ASP A 126 -4.97 7.40 8.99
N PHE A 127 -5.39 6.28 8.40
CA PHE A 127 -6.11 6.22 7.13
C PHE A 127 -7.27 5.21 7.16
N LEU A 128 -7.98 5.09 8.29
CA LEU A 128 -9.16 4.20 8.44
C LEU A 128 -10.22 4.34 7.34
N TRP A 129 -10.43 5.57 6.86
CA TRP A 129 -11.36 5.89 5.77
C TRP A 129 -11.03 5.14 4.47
N LEU A 130 -9.77 4.73 4.28
CA LEU A 130 -9.34 3.95 3.11
C LEU A 130 -10.10 2.62 3.00
N LYS A 131 -10.55 2.01 4.10
CA LYS A 131 -11.35 0.78 4.05
C LYS A 131 -12.66 0.96 3.27
N LEU A 132 -13.21 2.17 3.27
CA LEU A 132 -14.43 2.52 2.53
C LEU A 132 -14.12 2.90 1.07
N ASP A 133 -12.99 3.57 0.82
CA ASP A 133 -12.59 4.03 -0.51
C ASP A 133 -11.93 2.94 -1.37
N ASP A 134 -10.98 2.20 -0.80
CA ASP A 134 -10.26 1.08 -1.42
C ASP A 134 -9.98 -0.01 -0.39
N ARG A 135 -10.94 -0.92 -0.24
CA ARG A 135 -10.85 -2.04 0.70
C ARG A 135 -9.68 -2.99 0.42
N ALA A 136 -9.34 -3.22 -0.85
CA ALA A 136 -8.24 -4.10 -1.21
C ALA A 136 -6.91 -3.49 -0.77
N MET A 137 -6.66 -2.21 -1.08
CA MET A 137 -5.46 -1.52 -0.62
C MET A 137 -5.39 -1.41 0.91
N TRP A 138 -6.53 -1.18 1.57
CA TRP A 138 -6.60 -1.20 3.02
C TRP A 138 -6.06 -2.52 3.60
N TYR A 139 -6.47 -3.67 3.07
CA TYR A 139 -6.01 -4.96 3.57
C TYR A 139 -4.54 -5.25 3.25
N VAL A 140 -4.03 -4.81 2.10
CA VAL A 140 -2.60 -4.87 1.78
C VAL A 140 -1.80 -4.09 2.83
N LEU A 141 -2.10 -2.80 3.02
CA LEU A 141 -1.38 -1.95 3.98
C LEU A 141 -1.50 -2.45 5.44
N ASN A 142 -2.65 -3.02 5.81
CA ASN A 142 -2.85 -3.59 7.14
C ASN A 142 -2.13 -4.92 7.37
N SER A 143 -1.73 -5.60 6.30
CA SER A 143 -0.96 -6.84 6.36
C SER A 143 0.56 -6.59 6.47
N VAL A 144 1.04 -5.38 6.14
CA VAL A 144 2.46 -5.00 6.27
C VAL A 144 2.88 -5.08 7.74
N GLY A 145 3.94 -5.86 8.00
CA GLY A 145 4.50 -6.09 9.33
C GLY A 145 3.82 -7.21 10.14
N ARG A 146 2.84 -7.92 9.56
CA ARG A 146 2.24 -9.11 10.18
C ARG A 146 2.89 -10.40 9.69
N PRO A 147 3.05 -11.42 10.56
CA PRO A 147 3.55 -12.73 10.13
C PRO A 147 2.56 -13.40 9.16
N THR A 148 1.27 -13.35 9.49
CA THR A 148 0.16 -13.84 8.66
C THR A 148 -0.63 -12.68 8.05
N CYS A 149 -1.07 -12.86 6.81
CA CYS A 149 -1.83 -11.85 6.07
C CYS A 149 -3.31 -12.25 5.96
N LEU A 150 -4.16 -11.26 5.63
CA LEU A 150 -5.56 -11.50 5.32
C LEU A 150 -5.67 -12.15 3.94
N ILE A 151 -6.59 -13.11 3.76
CA ILE A 151 -6.76 -13.82 2.48
C ILE A 151 -7.07 -12.88 1.32
N GLU A 152 -7.73 -11.75 1.58
CA GLU A 152 -8.05 -10.72 0.58
C GLU A 152 -6.83 -9.93 0.07
N ALA A 153 -5.68 -10.06 0.74
CA ALA A 153 -4.42 -9.41 0.38
C ALA A 153 -3.24 -10.37 0.25
N SER A 154 -3.44 -11.68 0.48
CA SER A 154 -2.35 -12.63 0.59
C SER A 154 -1.56 -12.79 -0.71
N GLY A 155 -2.20 -12.76 -1.87
CA GLY A 155 -1.52 -12.79 -3.17
C GLY A 155 -0.62 -11.58 -3.37
N ALA A 156 -1.10 -10.38 -3.04
CA ALA A 156 -0.30 -9.16 -3.12
C ALA A 156 0.87 -9.16 -2.12
N ILE A 157 0.66 -9.68 -0.91
CA ILE A 157 1.71 -9.77 0.12
C ILE A 157 2.76 -10.83 -0.23
N ALA A 158 2.36 -11.99 -0.75
CA ALA A 158 3.28 -13.01 -1.25
C ALA A 158 4.15 -12.43 -2.37
N HIS A 159 3.55 -11.73 -3.32
CA HIS A 159 4.28 -11.10 -4.41
C HIS A 159 5.25 -10.03 -3.91
N TRP A 160 4.81 -9.16 -2.99
CA TRP A 160 5.67 -8.16 -2.36
C TRP A 160 6.87 -8.81 -1.67
N ARG A 161 6.67 -9.90 -0.91
CA ARG A 161 7.75 -10.66 -0.26
C ARG A 161 8.72 -11.23 -1.28
N ALA A 162 8.23 -11.78 -2.38
CA ALA A 162 9.07 -12.31 -3.46
C ALA A 162 9.90 -11.20 -4.14
N GLU A 163 9.33 -10.01 -4.35
CA GLU A 163 10.08 -8.85 -4.86
C GLU A 163 11.15 -8.35 -3.87
N VAL A 164 10.84 -8.35 -2.57
CA VAL A 164 11.82 -8.00 -1.51
C VAL A 164 13.00 -8.98 -1.50
N VAL A 165 12.74 -10.29 -1.64
CA VAL A 165 13.78 -11.33 -1.68
C VAL A 165 14.64 -11.20 -2.95
N THR A 166 14.01 -10.99 -4.10
CA THR A 166 14.70 -10.90 -5.40
C THR A 166 15.32 -9.54 -5.68
N ARG A 167 14.94 -8.50 -4.92
CA ARG A 167 15.40 -7.10 -5.03
C ARG A 167 15.19 -6.50 -6.41
N ARG A 168 14.13 -6.91 -7.09
CA ARG A 168 13.77 -6.42 -8.43
C ARG A 168 12.25 -6.42 -8.61
N PRO A 169 11.72 -5.49 -9.42
CA PRO A 169 10.31 -5.52 -9.78
C PRO A 169 10.02 -6.76 -10.62
N MET A 170 8.91 -7.43 -10.34
CA MET A 170 8.46 -8.60 -11.07
C MET A 170 7.15 -8.29 -11.80
N PRO A 171 7.16 -8.18 -13.15
CA PRO A 171 5.94 -7.94 -13.91
C PRO A 171 4.96 -9.11 -13.81
N GLU A 172 5.47 -10.33 -13.74
CA GLU A 172 4.67 -11.54 -13.61
C GLU A 172 4.33 -11.79 -12.14
N PRO A 173 3.03 -11.93 -11.80
CA PRO A 173 2.57 -12.28 -10.47
C PRO A 173 3.18 -13.58 -9.94
N ASP A 174 3.80 -13.48 -8.77
CA ASP A 174 4.28 -14.60 -7.97
C ASP A 174 3.43 -14.66 -6.69
N VAL A 175 2.51 -15.62 -6.66
CA VAL A 175 1.53 -15.81 -5.57
C VAL A 175 1.64 -17.20 -4.95
N ASP A 176 2.73 -17.92 -5.22
CA ASP A 176 2.91 -19.32 -4.83
C ASP A 176 2.82 -19.49 -3.33
N GLU A 177 3.52 -18.63 -2.57
CA GLU A 177 3.49 -18.62 -1.10
C GLU A 177 2.05 -18.51 -0.56
N ALA A 178 1.21 -17.69 -1.19
CA ALA A 178 -0.17 -17.53 -0.78
C ALA A 178 -1.05 -18.74 -1.13
N VAL A 179 -0.78 -19.41 -2.26
CA VAL A 179 -1.45 -20.67 -2.62
C VAL A 179 -1.10 -21.76 -1.63
N PHE A 180 0.20 -21.92 -1.31
CA PHE A 180 0.66 -22.90 -0.34
C PHE A 180 0.05 -22.66 1.05
N GLY A 181 0.02 -21.41 1.52
CA GLY A 181 -0.59 -21.07 2.81
C GLY A 181 -2.11 -21.33 2.85
N LEU A 182 -2.80 -21.21 1.72
CA LEU A 182 -4.22 -21.55 1.61
C LEU A 182 -4.44 -23.06 1.62
N GLU A 183 -3.63 -23.83 0.89
CA GLU A 183 -3.67 -25.30 0.89
C GLU A 183 -3.42 -25.85 2.30
N GLU A 184 -2.41 -25.34 3.00
CA GLU A 184 -2.08 -25.75 4.37
C GLU A 184 -3.23 -25.43 5.34
N TYR A 185 -3.80 -24.22 5.26
CA TYR A 185 -4.92 -23.82 6.10
C TYR A 185 -6.18 -24.70 5.91
N LEU A 186 -6.43 -25.15 4.68
CA LEU A 186 -7.58 -26.02 4.37
C LEU A 186 -7.32 -27.50 4.72
N ALA A 187 -6.07 -27.92 4.79
CA ALA A 187 -5.67 -29.29 5.13
C ALA A 187 -5.79 -29.59 6.65
N GLY A 188 -5.70 -28.57 7.51
CA GLY A 188 -5.87 -28.69 8.97
C GLY A 188 -4.57 -28.64 9.74
#